data_AF-A0A1V4BX60-F1
#
_entry.id   AF-A0A1V4BX60-F1
#
_cell.length_a   1.000
_cell.length_b   1.000
_cell.length_c   1.000
_cell.angle_alpha   90.00
_cell.angle_beta   90.00
_cell.angle_gamma   90.00
#
_symmetry.space_group_name_H-M   'P 1'
#
loop_
_entity.id
_entity.type
_entity.pdbx_description
1 polymer ?
#
loop_
_entity_poly.entity_id
_entity_poly.type
_entity_poly.pdbx_seq_one_letter_code
_entity_poly.pdbx_strand_id
1 'polypeptide(L)' 'MKTTVIVPPIKCQGIKTKLVSSIKSLADQQNCDHWIEPFCGSGVVAFNSQPQKALY' A
#
# COMPACT_ATOMS: atom_id res chain seq x y z
N MET A 1 -13.20 4.83 11.97
CA MET A 1 -12.68 6.15 11.55
C MET A 1 -12.30 6.06 10.08
N LYS A 2 -12.60 7.06 9.25
CA LYS A 2 -12.25 7.02 7.82
C LYS A 2 -10.77 7.34 7.66
N THR A 3 -9.95 6.35 7.34
CA THR A 3 -8.51 6.54 7.09
C THR A 3 -8.34 7.30 5.77
N THR A 4 -7.77 8.49 5.82
CA THR A 4 -7.44 9.26 4.62
C THR A 4 -6.28 8.58 3.91
N VAL A 5 -6.49 8.17 2.65
CA VAL A 5 -5.43 7.61 1.81
C VAL A 5 -4.56 8.75 1.28
N ILE A 6 -3.26 8.70 1.56
CA ILE A 6 -2.27 9.62 1.00
C ILE A 6 -2.01 9.18 -0.44
N VAL A 7 -2.25 10.07 -1.39
CA VAL A 7 -2.09 9.78 -2.82
C VAL A 7 -0.77 10.38 -3.31
N PRO A 8 0.19 9.58 -3.81
CA PRO A 8 1.45 10.08 -4.35
C PRO A 8 1.24 11.05 -5.51
N PRO A 9 2.11 12.07 -5.70
CA PRO A 9 1.97 13.09 -6.74
C PRO A 9 2.41 12.58 -8.13
N ILE A 10 2.16 11.31 -8.44
CA ILE A 10 2.50 10.65 -9.70
C ILE A 10 1.26 9.94 -10.23
N LYS A 11 0.86 10.27 -11.46
CA LYS A 11 -0.25 9.61 -12.15
C LYS A 11 0.22 8.27 -12.70
N CYS A 12 -0.39 7.18 -12.23
CA CYS A 12 -0.19 5.84 -12.77
C CYS A 12 -1.54 5.24 -13.17
N GLN A 13 -1.58 4.55 -14.32
CA GLN A 13 -2.75 3.76 -14.69
C GLN A 13 -2.93 2.62 -13.69
N GLY A 14 -4.16 2.39 -13.23
CA GLY A 14 -4.45 1.33 -12.24
C GLY A 14 -4.04 1.67 -10.80
N ILE A 15 -3.93 2.95 -10.44
CA ILE A 15 -3.62 3.35 -9.07
C ILE A 15 -4.67 2.80 -8.06
N LYS A 16 -4.20 2.11 -7.03
CA LYS A 16 -5.02 1.32 -6.10
C LYS A 16 -5.65 2.16 -4.96
N THR A 17 -5.85 3.47 -5.13
CA THR A 17 -6.30 4.39 -4.04
C THR A 17 -7.57 3.92 -3.32
N LYS A 18 -8.54 3.38 -4.05
CA LYS A 18 -9.81 2.87 -3.48
C LYS A 18 -9.66 1.57 -2.71
N LEU A 19 -8.58 0.82 -2.91
CA LEU A 19 -8.36 -0.51 -2.35
C LEU A 19 -7.38 -0.52 -1.17
N VAL A 20 -6.68 0.59 -0.93
CA VAL A 20 -5.64 0.69 0.12
C VAL A 20 -6.14 0.19 1.48
N SER A 21 -7.33 0.60 1.91
CA SER A 21 -7.88 0.18 3.21
C SER A 21 -8.13 -1.33 3.29
N SER A 22 -8.66 -1.93 2.23
CA SER A 22 -8.93 -3.37 2.18
C SER A 22 -7.63 -4.18 2.13
N ILE A 23 -6.64 -3.72 1.34
CA ILE A 23 -5.34 -4.37 1.26
C ILE A 23 -4.62 -4.30 2.61
N LYS A 24 -4.60 -3.13 3.25
CA LYS A 24 -3.99 -2.98 4.59
C LYS A 24 -4.67 -3.90 5.61
N SER A 25 -6.01 -3.93 5.63
CA SER A 25 -6.75 -4.80 6.55
C SER A 25 -6.42 -6.29 6.37
N LEU A 26 -6.20 -6.74 5.13
CA LEU A 26 -5.79 -8.12 4.85
C LEU A 26 -4.33 -8.37 5.22
N ALA A 27 -3.45 -7.39 4.95
CA ALA A 27 -2.03 -7.49 5.28
C ALA A 27 -1.81 -7.53 6.80
N ASP A 28 -2.54 -6.73 7.58
CA ASP A 28 -2.48 -6.68 9.04
C ASP A 28 -2.90 -8.02 9.71
N GLN A 29 -3.60 -8.90 8.98
CA GLN A 29 -3.95 -10.25 9.45
C GLN A 29 -2.83 -11.27 9.22
N GLN A 30 -1.79 -10.90 8.47
CA GLN A 30 -0.68 -11.79 8.15
C GLN A 30 0.52 -11.52 9.07
N ASN A 31 1.20 -12.59 9.48
CA ASN A 31 2.44 -12.48 10.24
C ASN A 31 3.65 -12.45 9.29
N CYS A 32 3.81 -11.35 8.56
CA CYS A 32 4.88 -11.17 7.56
C CYS A 32 5.83 -10.04 7.99
N ASP A 33 7.14 -10.32 7.99
CA ASP A 33 8.16 -9.34 8.38
C ASP A 33 8.58 -8.39 7.26
N HIS A 34 8.34 -8.76 6.00
CA HIS A 34 8.78 -8.01 4.82
C HIS A 34 7.62 -7.82 3.84
N TRP A 35 7.49 -6.59 3.36
CA TRP A 35 6.61 -6.24 2.25
C TRP A 35 7.36 -6.37 0.93
N ILE A 36 6.88 -7.23 0.04
CA ILE A 36 7.48 -7.40 -1.29
C ILE A 36 6.44 -6.95 -2.33
N GLU A 37 6.72 -5.88 -3.07
CA GLU A 37 5.79 -5.35 -4.07
C GLU A 37 6.50 -5.09 -5.41
N PRO A 38 6.70 -6.15 -6.24
CA PRO A 38 7.42 -6.06 -7.51
C PRO A 38 6.77 -5.12 -8.54
N PHE A 39 5.51 -4.75 -8.32
CA PHE A 39 4.71 -3.88 -9.20
C PHE A 39 4.15 -2.71 -8.39
N CYS A 40 5.04 -1.92 -7.79
CA CYS A 40 4.64 -0.84 -6.88
C CYS A 40 3.90 0.32 -7.61
N GLY A 41 4.19 0.55 -8.89
CA GLY A 41 3.59 1.64 -9.67
C GLY A 41 3.85 2.99 -9.01
N SER A 42 2.81 3.66 -8.50
CA SER A 42 2.97 4.91 -7.74
C SER A 42 3.38 4.71 -6.28
N GLY A 43 3.43 3.47 -5.78
CA GLY A 43 3.72 3.16 -4.38
C GLY A 43 2.56 3.43 -3.41
N VAL A 44 1.36 3.73 -3.91
CA VAL A 44 0.22 4.15 -3.08
C VAL A 44 -0.16 3.16 -1.98
N VAL A 45 0.03 1.85 -2.20
CA VAL A 45 -0.32 0.84 -1.20
C VAL A 45 0.72 0.80 -0.10
N ALA A 46 2.00 0.62 -0.46
CA ALA A 46 3.06 0.51 0.53
C ALA A 46 3.25 1.77 1.37
N PHE A 47 3.17 2.96 0.78
CA PHE A 47 3.33 4.21 1.54
C PHE A 47 2.21 4.43 2.56
N ASN A 48 1.00 3.94 2.31
CA ASN A 48 -0.10 3.97 3.28
C ASN A 48 -0.08 2.77 4.25
N SER A 49 0.57 1.68 3.87
CA SER A 49 0.70 0.48 4.73
C SER A 49 1.82 0.63 5.74
N GLN A 50 2.87 1.39 5.42
CA GLN A 50 4.06 1.68 6.25
C GLN A 50 4.71 0.41 6.85
N PRO A 51 5.06 -0.58 6.01
CA PRO A 51 5.79 -1.76 6.48
C PRO A 51 7.17 -1.37 7.02
N GLN A 52 7.64 -2.08 8.05
CA GLN A 52 8.98 -1.82 8.61
C GLN A 52 10.11 -2.14 7.63
N LYS A 53 9.93 -3.19 6.81
CA LYS A 53 10.86 -3.60 5.78
C LYS A 53 10.10 -3.79 4.48
N ALA A 54 10.60 -3.19 3.41
CA ALA A 54 10.00 -3.31 2.09
C ALA A 54 11.04 -3.48 1.00
N LEU A 55 10.71 -4.31 0.01
CA LEU A 55 11.38 -4.42 -1.28
C LEU A 55 10.34 -4.11 -2.36
N TYR A 56 10.69 -3.15 -3.23
CA TYR A 56 9.83 -2.64 -4.29
C TYR A 56 10.35 -3.08 -5.65
#